data_AF-A0A1G2CHZ8-F1
#
_entry.id   AF-A0A1G2CHZ8-F1
#
_cell.length_a   1.000
_cell.length_b   1.000
_cell.length_c   1.000
_cell.angle_alpha   90.00
_cell.angle_beta   90.00
_cell.angle_gamma   90.00
#
_symmetry.space_group_name_H-M   'P 1'
#
loop_
_entity.id
_entity.type
_entity.pdbx_description
1 polymer ?
#
loop_
_entity_poly.entity_id
_entity_poly.type
_entity_poly.pdbx_seq_one_letter_code
_entity_poly.pdbx_strand_id
1 'polypeptide(L)'
;MTGDRWRGFDKRFQLLAIGSEFERARVAEERGLQEDVRMMLDRALELIDLSLGDPKWRDDAPMLLGLRDEVVGFRNGERTGSVAVLFQAL
;
A
#
# COMPACT_ATOMS: atom_id res chain seq x y z
N MET A 1 -2.55 -1.91 12.96
CA MET A 1 -1.17 -2.19 13.43
C MET A 1 -0.76 -1.02 14.32
N THR A 2 0.09 -1.18 15.36
CA THR A 2 0.60 0.00 16.09
C THR A 2 1.87 0.53 15.43
N GLY A 3 2.09 1.85 15.48
CA GLY A 3 3.29 2.47 14.91
C GLY A 3 4.59 1.96 15.54
N ASP A 4 4.61 1.70 16.85
CA ASP A 4 5.79 1.16 17.52
C ASP A 4 6.15 -0.25 17.04
N ARG A 5 5.15 -1.12 16.89
CA ARG A 5 5.38 -2.46 16.35
C ARG A 5 5.83 -2.40 14.89
N TRP A 6 5.24 -1.50 14.10
CA TRP A 6 5.60 -1.32 12.70
C TRP A 6 7.04 -0.85 12.52
N ARG A 7 7.48 0.11 13.34
CA ARG A 7 8.86 0.63 13.36
C ARG A 7 9.90 -0.42 13.73
N GLY A 8 9.52 -1.50 14.39
CA GLY A 8 10.41 -2.62 14.70
C GLY A 8 10.83 -3.44 13.48
N PHE A 9 10.08 -3.37 12.37
CA PHE A 9 10.41 -4.09 11.13
C PHE A 9 11.42 -3.32 10.27
N ASP A 10 12.21 -4.05 9.48
CA ASP A 10 13.08 -3.44 8.47
C ASP A 10 12.28 -2.94 7.26
N LYS A 11 12.92 -2.11 6.42
CA LYS A 11 12.28 -1.56 5.21
C LYS A 11 11.75 -2.65 4.29
N ARG A 12 12.50 -3.74 4.14
CA ARG A 12 12.16 -4.85 3.24
C ARG A 12 10.87 -5.53 3.68
N PHE A 13 10.73 -5.80 4.98
CA PHE A 13 9.53 -6.39 5.54
C PHE A 13 8.34 -5.43 5.45
N GLN A 14 8.56 -4.13 5.70
CA GLN A 14 7.52 -3.13 5.57
C GLN A 14 6.98 -3.05 4.13
N LEU A 15 7.86 -3.03 3.12
CA LEU A 15 7.48 -3.12 1.70
C LEU A 15 6.78 -4.44 1.36
N LEU A 16 7.27 -5.57 1.88
CA LEU A 16 6.65 -6.88 1.66
C LEU A 16 5.21 -6.93 2.19
N ALA A 17 4.98 -6.34 3.36
CA ALA A 17 3.65 -6.26 3.95
C ALA A 17 2.72 -5.32 3.15
N ILE A 18 3.22 -4.18 2.65
CA ILE A 18 2.46 -3.31 1.72
C ILE A 18 2.11 -4.09 0.43
N GLY A 19 3.10 -4.72 -0.20
CA GLY A 19 2.89 -5.50 -1.43
C GLY A 19 1.96 -6.70 -1.25
N SER A 20 1.93 -7.29 -0.06
CA SER A 20 0.97 -8.36 0.27
C SER A 20 -0.48 -7.87 0.22
N GLU A 21 -0.75 -6.62 0.63
CA GLU A 21 -2.10 -6.05 0.50
C GLU A 21 -2.44 -5.74 -0.97
N PHE A 22 -1.46 -5.33 -1.79
CA PHE A 22 -1.68 -5.18 -3.24
C PHE A 22 -2.01 -6.50 -3.92
N GLU A 23 -1.30 -7.59 -3.59
CA GLU A 23 -1.61 -8.93 -4.11
C GLU A 23 -3.00 -9.39 -3.67
N ARG A 24 -3.40 -9.13 -2.41
CA ARG A 24 -4.76 -9.42 -1.94
C ARG A 24 -5.80 -8.61 -2.68
N ALA A 25 -5.54 -7.32 -2.95
CA ALA A 25 -6.41 -6.47 -3.75
C ALA A 25 -6.57 -7.01 -5.17
N ARG A 26 -5.47 -7.41 -5.82
CA ARG A 26 -5.48 -8.04 -7.15
C ARG A 26 -6.33 -9.31 -7.19
N VAL A 27 -6.15 -10.21 -6.22
CA VAL A 27 -6.94 -11.45 -6.14
C VAL A 27 -8.43 -11.17 -5.90
N ALA A 28 -8.76 -10.14 -5.11
CA ALA A 28 -10.15 -9.71 -4.91
C ALA A 28 -10.75 -9.10 -6.19
N GLU A 29 -9.97 -8.30 -6.92
CA GLU A 29 -10.34 -7.69 -8.20
C GLU A 29 -10.67 -8.78 -9.24
N GLU A 30 -9.83 -9.80 -9.38
CA GLU A 30 -10.05 -10.95 -10.27
C GLU A 30 -11.35 -11.72 -9.97
N ARG A 31 -11.82 -11.65 -8.73
CA ARG A 31 -13.06 -12.28 -8.27
C ARG A 31 -14.27 -11.34 -8.31
N GLY A 32 -14.09 -10.09 -8.75
CA GLY A 32 -15.13 -9.08 -8.79
C GLY A 32 -15.56 -8.56 -7.41
N LEU A 33 -14.74 -8.75 -6.37
CA LEU A 33 -15.06 -8.40 -4.98
C LEU A 33 -14.62 -6.96 -4.67
N GLN A 34 -15.36 -5.97 -5.17
CA GLN A 34 -14.96 -4.56 -5.12
C GLN A 34 -14.81 -3.98 -3.71
N GLU A 35 -15.63 -4.39 -2.75
CA GLU A 35 -15.47 -3.96 -1.35
C GLU A 35 -14.20 -4.52 -0.71
N ASP A 36 -13.84 -5.77 -1.06
CA ASP A 36 -12.60 -6.36 -0.58
C ASP A 36 -11.38 -5.64 -1.17
N VAL A 37 -11.44 -5.25 -2.46
CA VAL A 37 -10.41 -4.41 -3.08
C VAL A 37 -10.21 -3.13 -2.29
N ARG A 38 -11.30 -2.39 -2.01
CA ARG A 38 -11.24 -1.15 -1.22
C ARG A 38 -10.62 -1.36 0.16
N MET A 39 -11.02 -2.42 0.86
CA MET A 39 -10.48 -2.76 2.17
C MET A 39 -8.97 -3.07 2.12
N MET A 40 -8.49 -3.73 1.07
CA MET A 40 -7.05 -3.99 0.90
C MET A 40 -6.28 -2.71 0.58
N LEU A 41 -6.82 -1.82 -0.24
CA LEU A 41 -6.21 -0.52 -0.53
C LEU A 41 -6.17 0.38 0.71
N ASP A 42 -7.24 0.40 1.51
CA ASP A 42 -7.27 1.07 2.82
C ASP A 42 -6.17 0.55 3.74
N ARG A 43 -5.99 -0.77 3.77
CA ARG A 43 -4.96 -1.40 4.58
C ARG A 43 -3.56 -1.06 4.09
N ALA A 44 -3.33 -1.02 2.78
CA ALA A 44 -2.06 -0.60 2.20
C ALA A 44 -1.73 0.86 2.54
N LEU A 45 -2.71 1.76 2.48
CA LEU A 45 -2.56 3.17 2.88
C LEU A 45 -2.13 3.31 4.33
N GLU A 46 -2.76 2.56 5.26
CA GLU A 46 -2.34 2.55 6.67
C GLU A 46 -0.86 2.18 6.81
N LEU A 47 -0.40 1.15 6.10
CA LEU A 47 1.00 0.69 6.18
C LEU A 47 1.97 1.71 5.56
N ILE A 48 1.58 2.38 4.49
CA ILE A 48 2.38 3.45 3.87
C ILE A 48 2.48 4.64 4.82
N ASP A 49 1.36 5.08 5.42
CA ASP A 49 1.34 6.19 6.38
C ASP A 49 2.18 5.87 7.63
N LEU A 50 2.13 4.63 8.13
CA LEU A 50 3.00 4.17 9.21
C LEU A 50 4.49 4.17 8.81
N SER A 51 4.80 3.88 7.54
CA SER A 51 6.17 3.91 7.01
C SER A 51 6.68 5.34 6.82
N LEU A 52 5.82 6.27 6.39
CA LEU A 52 6.14 7.70 6.29
C LEU A 52 6.45 8.32 7.68
N GLY A 53 5.82 7.82 8.74
CA GLY A 53 6.12 8.20 10.12
C GLY A 53 7.39 7.57 10.71
N ASP A 54 8.06 6.67 10.00
CA ASP A 54 9.24 5.95 10.47
C ASP A 54 10.53 6.63 9.95
N PRO A 55 11.43 7.12 10.84
CA PRO A 55 12.62 7.87 10.44
C PRO A 55 13.53 7.16 9.43
N LYS A 56 13.50 5.83 9.37
CA LYS A 56 14.32 5.10 8.39
C LYS A 56 13.93 5.42 6.95
N TRP A 57 12.70 5.82 6.69
CA TRP A 57 12.21 6.17 5.36
C TRP A 57 12.48 7.61 4.94
N ARG A 58 13.13 8.43 5.77
CA ARG A 58 13.33 9.86 5.50
C ARG A 58 13.88 10.15 4.08
N ASP A 59 14.88 9.38 3.65
CA ASP A 59 15.53 9.59 2.35
C ASP A 59 14.73 9.00 1.18
N ASP A 60 13.78 8.10 1.47
CA ASP A 60 12.93 7.41 0.50
C ASP A 60 11.46 7.88 0.59
N ALA A 61 11.18 8.91 1.39
CA ALA A 61 9.84 9.43 1.61
C ALA A 61 9.12 9.85 0.31
N PRO A 62 9.80 10.45 -0.70
CA PRO A 62 9.17 10.76 -1.97
C PRO A 62 8.61 9.53 -2.69
N MET A 63 9.28 8.38 -2.62
CA MET A 63 8.80 7.13 -3.21
C MET A 63 7.53 6.64 -2.50
N LEU A 64 7.53 6.64 -1.16
CA LEU A 64 6.34 6.27 -0.40
C LEU A 64 5.16 7.23 -0.63
N LEU A 65 5.40 8.53 -0.78
CA LEU A 65 4.36 9.51 -1.11
C LEU A 65 3.78 9.25 -2.51
N GLY A 66 4.63 9.00 -3.51
CA GLY A 66 4.16 8.62 -4.85
C GLY A 66 3.32 7.34 -4.83
N LEU A 67 3.76 6.34 -4.08
CA LEU A 67 2.98 5.11 -3.91
C LEU A 67 1.64 5.38 -3.22
N ARG A 68 1.63 6.21 -2.17
CA ARG A 68 0.41 6.61 -1.48
C ARG A 68 -0.60 7.26 -2.43
N ASP A 69 -0.14 8.19 -3.26
CA ASP A 69 -0.98 8.91 -4.20
C ASP A 69 -1.60 7.98 -5.25
N GLU A 70 -0.83 7.01 -5.75
CA GLU A 70 -1.36 5.99 -6.67
C GLU A 70 -2.44 5.13 -5.98
N VAL A 71 -2.20 4.67 -4.74
CA VAL A 71 -3.19 3.89 -3.99
C VAL A 71 -4.47 4.68 -3.73
N VAL A 72 -4.37 5.96 -3.34
CA VAL A 72 -5.54 6.84 -3.19
C VAL A 72 -6.28 6.98 -4.51
N GLY A 73 -5.56 7.14 -5.61
CA GLY A 73 -6.14 7.24 -6.94
C GLY A 73 -6.97 6.01 -7.32
N PHE A 74 -6.44 4.80 -7.11
CA PHE A 74 -7.20 3.56 -7.34
C PHE A 74 -8.40 3.43 -6.39
N ARG A 75 -8.21 3.75 -5.11
CA ARG A 75 -9.25 3.65 -4.09
C ARG A 75 -10.46 4.56 -4.40
N ASN A 76 -10.19 5.79 -4.85
CA ASN A 76 -11.22 6.77 -5.18
C ASN A 76 -11.82 6.56 -6.58
N GLY A 77 -11.26 5.65 -7.39
CA GLY A 77 -11.65 5.45 -8.79
C GLY A 77 -11.14 6.55 -9.73
N GLU A 78 -10.17 7.36 -9.29
CA GLU A 78 -9.48 8.37 -10.11
C GLU A 78 -8.43 7.73 -11.03
N ARG A 79 -7.92 6.55 -10.65
CA ARG A 79 -7.11 5.66 -11.50
C ARG A 79 -7.98 4.52 -11.99
N THR A 80 -7.93 4.28 -13.29
CA THR A 80 -8.64 3.17 -13.96
C THR A 80 -7.64 2.12 -14.41
N GLY A 81 -8.06 0.85 -14.44
CA GLY A 81 -7.20 -0.28 -14.79
C GLY A 81 -7.12 -1.28 -13.65
N SER A 82 -6.17 -2.21 -13.74
CA SER A 82 -5.98 -3.21 -12.69
C SER A 82 -5.11 -2.67 -11.56
N VAL A 83 -5.52 -2.96 -10.32
CA VAL A 83 -4.69 -2.68 -9.13
C VAL A 83 -3.36 -3.44 -9.12
N ALA A 84 -3.16 -4.41 -10.01
CA ALA A 84 -1.89 -5.12 -10.17
C ALA A 84 -0.69 -4.20 -10.47
N VAL A 85 -0.93 -3.02 -11.07
CA VAL A 85 0.12 -2.03 -11.33
C VAL A 85 0.77 -1.52 -10.05
N LEU A 86 0.05 -1.51 -8.92
CA LEU A 86 0.59 -1.04 -7.64
C LEU A 86 1.77 -1.88 -7.15
N PHE A 87 1.82 -3.17 -7.49
CA PHE A 87 2.96 -4.02 -7.14
C PHE A 87 4.24 -3.65 -7.92
N GLN A 88 4.10 -3.09 -9.12
CA GLN A 88 5.23 -2.66 -9.95
C GLN A 88 5.81 -1.32 -9.48
N ALA A 89 5.08 -0.60 -8.62
CA ALA A 89 5.50 0.67 -8.04
C ALA A 89 6.30 0.53 -6.73
N LEU A 90 6.49 -0.71 -6.23
CA LEU A 90 7.32 -1.07 -5.07
C LEU A 90 8.76 -1.40 -5.49
#